data_AF-A0A1V2RJR9-F1
#
_entry.id   AF-A0A1V2RJR9-F1
#
_cell.length_a   1.000
_cell.length_b   1.000
_cell.length_c   1.000
_cell.angle_alpha   90.00
_cell.angle_beta   90.00
_cell.angle_gamma   90.00
#
_symmetry.space_group_name_H-M   'P 1'
#
loop_
_entity.id
_entity.type
_entity.pdbx_description
1 polymer ?
#
loop_
_entity_poly.entity_id
_entity_poly.type
_entity_poly.pdbx_seq_one_letter_code
_entity_poly.pdbx_strand_id
1 'polypeptide(L)'
;MTDRAAKLRVIAEDLRKEIRAGAFPPGEKLPSERQLAERFDTTRATVRKAVALLRAEGLVVSRQGAGVIVRPHPQVRMLGAGANYRARRATGVSHYNAEAAAQGKRAAQHIRDVTDEAPAPPEMADRLGVKAGAAVVARRLFFTVEEEPTQLVDGYCARDLAAGTPISARSAGGSPSPSRTSASACRPEESDTLAVPARGPRGRLPS
;
A
#
# COMPACT_ATOMS: atom_id res chain seq x y z
N MET A 1 -23.35 22.81 -17.34
CA MET A 1 -23.43 21.68 -16.37
C MET A 1 -22.09 21.00 -16.10
N THR A 2 -21.06 21.22 -16.91
CA THR A 2 -19.74 20.54 -16.84
C THR A 2 -18.87 20.99 -15.64
N ASP A 3 -19.06 22.22 -15.17
CA ASP A 3 -18.21 22.84 -14.15
C ASP A 3 -18.35 22.21 -12.75
N ARG A 4 -19.57 21.85 -12.34
CA ARG A 4 -19.81 21.27 -11.01
C ARG A 4 -19.25 19.85 -10.86
N ALA A 5 -19.28 19.07 -11.94
CA ALA A 5 -18.70 17.73 -11.96
C ALA A 5 -17.17 17.79 -11.94
N ALA A 6 -16.58 18.76 -12.65
CA ALA A 6 -15.15 19.03 -12.59
C ALA A 6 -14.72 19.45 -11.18
N LYS A 7 -15.40 20.43 -10.57
CA LYS A 7 -15.07 20.92 -9.21
C LYS A 7 -15.16 19.84 -8.14
N LEU A 8 -16.15 18.94 -8.23
CA LEU A 8 -16.26 17.78 -7.34
C LEU A 8 -15.04 16.86 -7.44
N ARG A 9 -14.61 16.53 -8.67
CA ARG A 9 -13.45 15.64 -8.91
C ARG A 9 -12.16 16.27 -8.40
N VAL A 10 -11.98 17.58 -8.60
CA VAL A 10 -10.83 18.32 -8.08
C VAL A 10 -10.79 18.25 -6.55
N ILE A 11 -11.91 18.52 -5.87
CA ILE A 11 -11.98 18.44 -4.40
C ILE A 11 -11.64 17.02 -3.90
N ALA A 12 -12.17 15.98 -4.57
CA ALA A 12 -11.88 14.61 -4.19
C ALA A 12 -10.40 14.26 -4.40
N GLU A 13 -9.80 14.71 -5.51
CA GLU A 13 -8.37 14.50 -5.81
C GLU A 13 -7.46 15.22 -4.82
N ASP A 14 -7.76 16.47 -4.48
CA ASP A 14 -6.95 17.25 -3.54
C ASP A 14 -7.01 16.66 -2.13
N LEU A 15 -8.21 16.31 -1.65
CA LEU A 15 -8.35 15.62 -0.37
C LEU A 15 -7.67 14.24 -0.37
N ARG A 16 -7.70 13.52 -1.49
CA ARG A 16 -6.99 12.24 -1.63
C ARG A 16 -5.48 12.43 -1.50
N LYS A 17 -4.92 13.45 -2.16
CA LYS A 17 -3.50 13.79 -2.05
C LYS A 17 -3.12 14.19 -0.62
N GLU A 18 -3.94 14.99 0.05
CA GLU A 18 -3.69 15.41 1.44
C GLU A 18 -3.71 14.23 2.42
N ILE A 19 -4.67 13.32 2.28
CA ILE A 19 -4.72 12.08 3.07
C ILE A 19 -3.47 11.23 2.82
N ARG A 20 -3.08 11.03 1.55
CA ARG A 20 -1.90 10.24 1.16
C ARG A 20 -0.59 10.86 1.63
N ALA A 21 -0.49 12.19 1.62
CA ALA A 21 0.66 12.94 2.12
C ALA A 21 0.74 12.97 3.66
N GLY A 22 -0.30 12.50 4.36
CA GLY A 22 -0.36 12.49 5.82
C GLY A 22 -0.76 13.83 6.45
N ALA A 23 -1.25 14.79 5.66
CA ALA A 23 -1.81 16.04 6.20
C ALA A 23 -3.05 15.79 7.08
N PHE A 24 -3.77 14.68 6.81
CA PHE A 24 -4.79 14.12 7.69
C PHE A 24 -4.40 12.68 8.06
N PRO A 25 -3.79 12.47 9.25
CA PRO A 25 -3.39 11.15 9.71
C PRO A 25 -4.56 10.15 9.83
N PRO A 26 -4.32 8.84 9.69
CA PRO A 26 -5.33 7.82 9.95
C PRO A 26 -5.95 7.96 11.34
N GLY A 27 -7.29 7.95 11.41
CA GLY A 27 -8.04 8.13 12.65
C GLY A 27 -8.35 9.58 13.02
N GLU A 28 -7.76 10.57 12.33
CA GLU A 28 -8.10 11.98 12.54
C GLU A 28 -9.37 12.40 11.80
N LYS A 29 -10.00 13.47 12.30
CA LYS A 29 -11.20 14.05 11.71
C LYS A 29 -10.83 14.91 10.51
N LEU A 30 -11.54 14.72 9.41
CA LEU A 30 -11.55 15.70 8.33
C LEU A 30 -12.22 17.00 8.79
N PRO A 31 -11.86 18.14 8.21
CA PRO A 31 -12.60 19.37 8.39
C PRO A 31 -14.08 19.17 8.05
N SER A 32 -14.96 19.87 8.75
CA SER A 32 -16.41 19.74 8.53
C SER A 32 -16.81 20.11 7.10
N GLU A 33 -17.93 19.59 6.61
CA GLU A 33 -18.44 19.93 5.27
C GLU A 33 -18.59 21.44 5.06
N ARG A 34 -18.85 22.20 6.13
CA ARG A 34 -18.91 23.67 6.08
C ARG A 34 -17.53 24.27 5.84
N GLN A 35 -16.53 23.87 6.61
CA GLN A 35 -15.15 24.36 6.46
C GLN A 35 -14.57 23.99 5.09
N LEU A 36 -14.86 22.78 4.60
CA LEU A 36 -14.45 22.37 3.25
C LEU A 36 -15.18 23.16 2.16
N ALA A 37 -16.46 23.48 2.37
CA ALA A 37 -17.22 24.29 1.43
C ALA A 37 -16.65 25.72 1.32
N GLU A 38 -16.27 26.31 2.45
CA GLU A 38 -15.58 27.60 2.52
C GLU A 38 -14.20 27.53 1.85
N ARG A 39 -13.40 26.50 2.18
CA ARG A 39 -12.04 26.31 1.64
C ARG A 39 -12.01 26.18 0.11
N PHE A 40 -12.95 25.41 -0.45
CA PHE A 40 -13.00 25.14 -1.89
C PHE A 40 -13.94 26.08 -2.65
N ASP A 41 -14.44 27.13 -1.99
CA ASP A 41 -15.40 28.10 -2.54
C ASP A 41 -16.55 27.40 -3.29
N THR A 42 -17.28 26.54 -2.58
CA THR A 42 -18.30 25.68 -3.18
C THR A 42 -19.47 25.42 -2.25
N THR A 43 -20.47 24.68 -2.74
CA THR A 43 -21.62 24.31 -1.93
C THR A 43 -21.33 23.07 -1.06
N ARG A 44 -21.93 23.02 0.13
CA ARG A 44 -21.90 21.82 1.01
C ARG A 44 -22.35 20.56 0.28
N ALA A 45 -23.32 20.67 -0.63
CA ALA A 45 -23.78 19.54 -1.45
C ALA A 45 -22.70 18.99 -2.39
N THR A 46 -21.83 19.84 -2.94
CA THR A 46 -20.69 19.40 -3.77
C THR A 46 -19.63 18.72 -2.91
N VAL A 47 -19.27 19.30 -1.76
CA VAL A 47 -18.34 18.69 -0.80
C VAL A 47 -18.82 17.33 -0.32
N ARG A 48 -20.10 17.23 0.07
CA ARG A 48 -20.69 15.97 0.54
C ARG A 48 -20.56 14.86 -0.52
N LYS A 49 -20.71 15.19 -1.80
CA LYS A 49 -20.50 14.23 -2.89
C LYS A 49 -19.01 13.85 -3.06
N ALA A 50 -18.09 14.81 -2.94
CA ALA A 50 -16.65 14.51 -2.97
C ALA A 50 -16.24 13.59 -1.80
N VAL A 51 -16.71 13.87 -0.58
CA VAL A 51 -16.47 13.03 0.60
C VAL A 51 -17.13 11.65 0.45
N ALA A 52 -18.29 11.56 -0.21
CA ALA A 52 -18.92 10.28 -0.52
C ALA A 52 -18.08 9.44 -1.49
N LEU A 53 -17.38 10.04 -2.45
CA LEU A 53 -16.41 9.32 -3.30
C LEU A 53 -15.25 8.78 -2.46
N LEU A 54 -14.65 9.61 -1.60
CA LEU A 54 -13.57 9.16 -0.70
C LEU A 54 -14.02 8.02 0.22
N ARG A 55 -15.29 8.02 0.66
CA ARG A 55 -15.88 6.92 1.44
C ARG A 55 -16.03 5.66 0.60
N ALA A 56 -16.49 5.77 -0.64
CA ALA A 56 -16.64 4.64 -1.55
C ALA A 56 -15.28 4.00 -1.89
N GLU A 57 -14.22 4.82 -1.96
CA GLU A 57 -12.83 4.40 -2.11
C GLU A 57 -12.22 3.84 -0.80
N GLY A 58 -12.93 3.97 0.31
CA GLY A 58 -12.49 3.48 1.61
C GLY A 58 -11.44 4.34 2.31
N LEU A 59 -11.20 5.57 1.87
CA LEU A 59 -10.23 6.48 2.50
C LEU A 59 -10.76 7.10 3.80
N VAL A 60 -12.08 7.21 3.94
CA VAL A 60 -12.73 7.85 5.08
C VAL A 60 -13.91 7.01 5.57
N VAL A 61 -14.25 7.15 6.85
CA VAL A 61 -15.42 6.52 7.48
C VAL A 61 -16.22 7.55 8.27
N SER A 62 -17.53 7.34 8.38
CA SER A 62 -18.39 8.15 9.26
C SER A 62 -18.38 7.56 10.66
N ARG A 63 -18.19 8.38 11.68
CA ARG A 63 -18.33 7.98 13.08
C ARG A 63 -19.39 8.85 13.75
N GLN A 64 -20.37 8.20 14.39
CA GLN A 64 -21.47 8.88 15.07
C GLN A 64 -20.92 9.89 16.10
N GLY A 65 -21.41 11.13 16.06
CA GLY A 65 -20.97 12.23 16.94
C GLY A 65 -19.58 12.81 16.65
N ALA A 66 -18.75 12.15 15.82
CA ALA A 66 -17.38 12.56 15.54
C ALA A 66 -17.18 13.16 14.14
N GLY A 67 -18.14 12.98 13.23
CA GLY A 67 -18.07 13.46 11.86
C GLY A 67 -17.43 12.43 10.93
N VAL A 68 -16.70 12.91 9.92
CA VAL A 68 -15.96 12.07 8.98
C VAL A 68 -14.52 11.99 9.43
N ILE A 69 -14.01 10.77 9.59
CA ILE A 69 -12.62 10.51 9.98
C ILE A 69 -11.89 9.82 8.83
N VAL A 70 -10.60 10.09 8.69
CA VAL A 70 -9.72 9.29 7.83
C VAL A 70 -9.73 7.86 8.38
N ARG A 71 -9.93 6.88 7.51
CA ARG A 71 -10.02 5.48 7.91
C ARG A 71 -8.75 5.13 8.70
N PRO A 72 -8.87 4.69 9.96
CA PRO A 72 -7.74 4.15 10.69
C PRO A 72 -7.20 2.97 9.90
N HIS A 73 -5.90 2.97 9.66
CA HIS A 73 -5.23 1.85 9.05
C HIS A 73 -3.86 1.71 9.73
N PRO A 74 -3.52 0.55 10.31
CA PRO A 74 -2.25 0.39 11.01
C PRO A 74 -1.08 0.55 10.04
N GLN A 75 -0.34 1.65 10.17
CA GLN A 75 0.85 1.94 9.36
C GLN A 75 2.13 1.51 10.07
N VAL A 76 3.05 0.87 9.36
CA VAL A 76 4.41 0.61 9.84
C VAL A 76 5.30 1.73 9.30
N ARG A 77 5.88 2.55 10.19
CA ARG A 77 6.76 3.63 9.74
C ARG A 77 8.12 3.06 9.35
N MET A 78 8.46 3.05 8.06
CA MET A 78 9.78 2.58 7.62
C MET A 78 10.84 3.62 7.96
N LEU A 79 11.70 3.33 8.94
CA LEU A 79 12.86 4.17 9.25
C LEU A 79 14.01 3.81 8.29
N GLY A 80 14.25 4.66 7.30
CA GLY A 80 15.20 4.40 6.19
C GLY A 80 16.69 4.38 6.55
N ALA A 81 17.06 4.63 7.82
CA ALA A 81 18.45 4.63 8.28
C ALA A 81 18.55 4.22 9.75
N GLY A 82 19.53 3.36 10.07
CA GLY A 82 19.88 3.00 11.44
C GLY A 82 20.54 1.63 11.60
N ALA A 83 21.15 1.39 12.77
CA ALA A 83 21.76 0.11 13.17
C ALA A 83 20.81 -1.10 13.00
N ASN A 84 19.50 -0.84 13.01
CA ASN A 84 18.42 -1.82 12.82
C ASN A 84 18.43 -2.47 11.42
N TYR A 85 18.79 -1.73 10.35
CA TYR A 85 18.76 -2.26 8.96
C TYR A 85 19.79 -3.38 8.74
N ARG A 86 21.00 -3.23 9.30
CA ARG A 86 22.10 -4.20 9.12
C ARG A 86 22.03 -5.36 10.13
N ALA A 87 21.70 -5.07 11.39
CA ALA A 87 21.65 -6.10 12.45
C ALA A 87 20.53 -7.13 12.22
N ARG A 88 19.39 -6.70 11.65
CA ARG A 88 18.20 -7.56 11.46
C ARG A 88 18.29 -8.48 10.25
N ARG A 89 19.30 -8.32 9.39
CA ARG A 89 19.51 -9.19 8.23
C ARG A 89 19.87 -10.62 8.63
N ALA A 90 20.52 -10.80 9.77
CA ALA A 90 20.94 -12.11 10.26
C ALA A 90 19.78 -12.98 10.77
N THR A 91 18.60 -12.40 11.03
CA THR A 91 17.47 -13.12 11.64
C THR A 91 16.54 -13.79 10.62
N GLY A 92 16.74 -13.55 9.32
CA GLY A 92 15.86 -14.07 8.25
C GLY A 92 14.47 -13.41 8.17
N VAL A 93 14.13 -12.53 9.11
CA VAL A 93 12.86 -11.79 9.15
C VAL A 93 12.88 -10.67 8.11
N SER A 94 11.78 -10.47 7.39
CA SER A 94 11.65 -9.37 6.43
C SER A 94 11.82 -8.01 7.12
N HIS A 95 12.38 -7.03 6.40
CA HIS A 95 12.61 -5.69 6.95
C HIS A 95 11.31 -5.06 7.48
N TYR A 96 10.20 -5.22 6.74
CA TYR A 96 8.89 -4.74 7.14
C TYR A 96 8.41 -5.35 8.46
N ASN A 97 8.48 -6.68 8.60
CA ASN A 97 8.02 -7.37 9.80
C ASN A 97 8.88 -7.01 11.02
N ALA A 98 10.20 -6.88 10.82
CA ALA A 98 11.10 -6.51 11.89
C ALA A 98 10.87 -5.06 12.35
N GLU A 99 10.55 -4.15 11.43
CA GLU A 99 10.21 -2.76 11.75
C GLU A 99 8.85 -2.64 12.44
N ALA A 100 7.86 -3.41 11.99
CA ALA A 100 6.57 -3.51 12.67
C ALA A 100 6.71 -4.00 14.12
N ALA A 101 7.50 -5.06 14.33
CA ALA A 101 7.76 -5.61 15.65
C ALA A 101 8.45 -4.60 16.58
N ALA A 102 9.39 -3.80 16.05
CA ALA A 102 10.04 -2.72 16.79
C ALA A 102 9.08 -1.62 17.22
N GLN A 103 7.96 -1.46 16.50
CA GLN A 103 6.87 -0.54 16.81
C GLN A 103 5.76 -1.21 17.63
N GLY A 104 5.98 -2.43 18.13
CA GLY A 104 5.00 -3.19 18.92
C GLY A 104 3.83 -3.75 18.11
N LYS A 105 3.96 -3.84 16.78
CA LYS A 105 2.90 -4.29 15.86
C LYS A 105 3.21 -5.68 15.31
N ARG A 106 2.18 -6.51 15.15
CA ARG A 106 2.29 -7.81 14.45
C ARG A 106 2.04 -7.60 12.96
N ALA A 107 3.08 -7.73 12.15
CA ALA A 107 2.98 -7.70 10.70
C ALA A 107 3.29 -9.06 10.06
N ALA A 108 2.65 -9.32 8.93
CA ALA A 108 2.94 -10.47 8.09
C ALA A 108 2.93 -10.08 6.61
N GLN A 109 3.69 -10.84 5.82
CA GLN A 109 3.76 -10.70 4.37
C GLN A 109 3.21 -11.97 3.74
N HIS A 110 2.33 -11.80 2.76
CA HIS A 110 1.63 -12.89 2.09
C HIS A 110 1.92 -12.81 0.60
N ILE A 111 2.41 -13.91 0.04
CA ILE A 111 2.58 -14.03 -1.42
C ILE A 111 1.21 -14.34 -2.02
N ARG A 112 0.74 -13.48 -2.92
CA ARG A 112 -0.47 -13.71 -3.70
C ARG A 112 -0.13 -14.53 -4.95
N ASP A 113 0.79 -14.00 -5.74
CA ASP A 113 1.16 -14.53 -7.05
C ASP A 113 2.69 -14.45 -7.25
N VAL A 114 3.23 -15.41 -8.02
CA VAL A 114 4.62 -15.44 -8.48
C VAL A 114 4.61 -15.80 -9.95
N THR A 115 5.37 -15.07 -10.75
CA THR A 115 5.60 -15.32 -12.17
C THR A 115 7.10 -15.38 -12.38
N ASP A 116 7.61 -16.58 -12.67
CA ASP A 116 9.05 -16.82 -12.76
C ASP A 116 9.70 -16.18 -13.99
N GLU A 117 8.91 -15.94 -15.03
CA GLU A 117 9.33 -15.33 -16.30
C GLU A 117 8.34 -14.27 -16.75
N ALA A 118 8.43 -13.09 -16.14
CA ALA A 118 7.75 -11.89 -16.62
C ALA A 118 8.73 -10.99 -17.40
N PRO A 119 8.29 -10.28 -18.45
CA PRO A 119 9.11 -9.23 -19.05
C PRO A 119 9.28 -8.07 -18.06
N ALA A 120 10.51 -7.61 -17.84
CA ALA A 120 10.78 -6.46 -16.98
C ALA A 120 10.05 -5.20 -17.50
N PRO A 121 9.18 -4.56 -16.71
CA PRO A 121 8.65 -3.24 -17.03
C PRO A 121 9.80 -2.25 -17.26
N PRO A 122 9.67 -1.26 -18.18
CA PRO A 122 10.78 -0.37 -18.53
C PRO A 122 11.45 0.30 -17.32
N GLU A 123 10.65 0.85 -16.40
CA GLU A 123 11.16 1.48 -15.18
C GLU A 123 11.92 0.49 -14.28
N MET A 124 11.46 -0.76 -14.22
CA MET A 124 12.11 -1.80 -13.41
C MET A 124 13.37 -2.32 -14.09
N ALA A 125 13.41 -2.38 -15.42
CA ALA A 125 14.60 -2.79 -16.16
C ALA A 125 15.78 -1.86 -15.85
N ASP A 126 15.54 -0.54 -15.92
CA ASP A 126 16.52 0.48 -15.58
C ASP A 126 16.96 0.39 -14.10
N ARG A 127 15.98 0.24 -13.18
CA ARG A 127 16.27 0.11 -11.74
C ARG A 127 17.04 -1.18 -11.42
N LEU A 128 16.76 -2.28 -12.10
CA LEU A 128 17.43 -3.57 -11.90
C LEU A 128 18.77 -3.66 -12.65
N GLY A 129 19.05 -2.72 -13.57
CA GLY A 129 20.25 -2.77 -14.41
C GLY A 129 20.21 -3.90 -15.45
N VAL A 130 19.01 -4.30 -15.88
CA VAL A 130 18.80 -5.35 -16.88
C VAL A 130 18.32 -4.75 -18.20
N LYS A 131 18.45 -5.48 -19.30
CA LYS A 131 17.90 -5.04 -20.59
C LYS A 131 16.38 -4.91 -20.52
N ALA A 132 15.81 -3.89 -21.18
CA ALA A 132 14.36 -3.77 -21.32
C ALA A 132 13.73 -5.07 -21.87
N GLY A 133 12.67 -5.56 -21.21
CA GLY A 133 12.02 -6.82 -21.54
C GLY A 133 12.77 -8.09 -21.12
N ALA A 134 13.90 -7.99 -20.42
CA ALA A 134 14.57 -9.15 -19.86
C ALA A 134 13.66 -9.91 -18.89
N ALA A 135 13.83 -11.24 -18.81
CA ALA A 135 13.05 -12.07 -17.91
C ALA A 135 13.37 -11.75 -16.44
N VAL A 136 12.34 -11.45 -15.67
CA VAL A 136 12.38 -11.21 -14.23
C VAL A 136 11.39 -12.12 -13.52
N VAL A 137 11.66 -12.42 -12.26
CA VAL A 137 10.68 -13.00 -11.35
C VAL A 137 9.82 -11.86 -10.82
N ALA A 138 8.53 -11.84 -11.18
CA ALA A 138 7.55 -10.89 -10.65
C ALA A 138 6.75 -11.54 -9.53
N ARG A 139 6.60 -10.85 -8.40
CA ARG A 139 5.90 -11.35 -7.22
C ARG A 139 4.89 -10.31 -6.78
N ARG A 140 3.65 -10.71 -6.61
CA ARG A 140 2.61 -9.86 -6.04
C ARG A 140 2.39 -10.24 -4.60
N LEU A 141 2.62 -9.32 -3.67
CA LEU A 141 2.57 -9.58 -2.24
C LEU A 141 1.68 -8.57 -1.56
N PHE A 142 0.95 -9.00 -0.53
CA PHE A 142 0.26 -8.06 0.34
C PHE A 142 0.77 -8.18 1.78
N PHE A 143 0.71 -7.07 2.49
CA PHE A 143 1.12 -6.97 3.87
C PHE A 143 -0.11 -6.87 4.75
N THR A 144 -0.04 -7.45 5.94
CA THR A 144 -1.03 -7.29 7.00
C THR A 144 -0.37 -6.73 8.24
N VAL A 145 -1.06 -5.86 8.97
CA VAL A 145 -0.64 -5.37 10.28
C VAL A 145 -1.83 -5.51 11.21
N GLU A 146 -1.65 -6.17 12.35
CA GLU A 146 -2.75 -6.58 13.23
C GLU A 146 -3.86 -7.30 12.44
N GLU A 147 -3.47 -8.18 11.50
CA GLU A 147 -4.35 -8.96 10.61
C GLU A 147 -5.13 -8.14 9.57
N GLU A 148 -5.03 -6.82 9.58
CA GLU A 148 -5.64 -5.95 8.58
C GLU A 148 -4.74 -5.80 7.35
N PRO A 149 -5.21 -6.05 6.11
CA PRO A 149 -4.44 -5.85 4.90
C PRO A 149 -4.09 -4.38 4.67
N THR A 150 -2.81 -4.07 4.50
CA THR A 150 -2.30 -2.68 4.50
C THR A 150 -1.81 -2.20 3.16
N GLN A 151 -1.07 -3.04 2.46
CA GLN A 151 -0.37 -2.66 1.23
C GLN A 151 -0.36 -3.86 0.28
N LEU A 152 -0.44 -3.58 -1.01
CA LEU A 152 -0.20 -4.52 -2.09
C LEU A 152 1.02 -4.02 -2.86
N VAL A 153 1.99 -4.89 -3.09
CA VAL A 153 3.29 -4.54 -3.67
C VAL A 153 3.61 -5.54 -4.77
N ASP A 154 4.01 -5.01 -5.92
CA ASP A 154 4.63 -5.80 -6.99
C ASP A 154 6.16 -5.69 -6.83
N GLY A 155 6.80 -6.83 -6.57
CA GLY A 155 8.23 -6.97 -6.40
C GLY A 155 8.84 -7.66 -7.60
N TYR A 156 9.86 -7.04 -8.20
CA TYR A 156 10.56 -7.59 -9.36
C TYR A 156 11.98 -7.95 -8.96
N CYS A 157 12.38 -9.19 -9.25
CA CYS A 157 13.77 -9.61 -9.08
C CYS A 157 14.37 -10.10 -10.41
N ALA A 158 15.64 -9.80 -10.66
CA ALA A 158 16.36 -10.38 -11.80
C ALA A 158 16.38 -11.91 -11.72
N ARG A 159 16.06 -12.59 -12.82
CA ARG A 159 15.81 -14.04 -12.83
C ARG A 159 17.05 -14.86 -12.48
N ASP A 160 18.20 -14.47 -13.02
CA ASP A 160 19.50 -15.08 -12.74
C ASP A 160 19.85 -15.07 -11.25
N LEU A 161 19.48 -14.00 -10.54
CA LEU A 161 19.70 -13.86 -9.10
C LEU A 161 18.62 -14.55 -8.25
N ALA A 162 17.41 -14.70 -8.78
CA ALA A 162 16.30 -15.36 -8.08
C ALA A 162 16.30 -16.88 -8.25
N ALA A 163 16.91 -17.41 -9.32
CA ALA A 163 16.94 -18.82 -9.64
C ALA A 163 17.54 -19.66 -8.48
N GLY A 164 16.84 -20.75 -8.12
CA GLY A 164 17.27 -21.65 -7.05
C GLY A 164 17.10 -21.09 -5.63
N THR A 165 16.46 -19.93 -5.48
CA THR A 165 16.17 -19.33 -4.17
C THR A 165 14.67 -19.42 -3.86
N PRO A 166 14.23 -19.27 -2.60
CA PRO A 166 12.81 -19.23 -2.27
C PRO A 166 12.04 -18.06 -2.90
N ILE A 167 12.72 -17.10 -3.54
CA ILE A 167 12.09 -15.95 -4.21
C ILE A 167 11.28 -16.42 -5.43
N SER A 168 11.75 -17.43 -6.17
CA SER A 168 11.00 -18.03 -7.28
C SER A 168 9.99 -19.08 -6.82
N ALA A 169 9.88 -19.35 -5.52
CA ALA A 169 8.89 -20.27 -4.99
C ALA A 169 7.60 -19.54 -4.60
N ARG A 170 6.46 -20.12 -4.97
CA ARG A 170 5.15 -19.76 -4.41
C ARG A 170 4.94 -20.42 -3.04
N SER A 171 5.92 -20.35 -2.14
CA SER A 171 5.79 -20.91 -0.79
C SER A 171 5.14 -19.91 0.17
N ALA A 172 4.29 -20.39 1.09
CA ALA A 172 3.52 -19.58 2.03
C ALA A 172 4.37 -18.84 3.10
N GLY A 173 5.70 -18.99 3.05
CA GLY A 173 6.60 -18.26 3.92
C GLY A 173 6.82 -16.86 3.36
N GLY A 174 6.51 -15.83 4.16
CA GLY A 174 6.79 -14.44 3.81
C GLY A 174 8.19 -14.28 3.22
N SER A 175 8.34 -13.39 2.24
CA SER A 175 9.59 -13.24 1.48
C SER A 175 10.79 -13.27 2.41
N PRO A 176 11.73 -14.22 2.25
CA PRO A 176 12.95 -14.16 3.01
C PRO A 176 13.59 -12.80 2.76
N SER A 177 14.03 -12.14 3.83
CA SER A 177 14.86 -10.97 3.70
C SER A 177 16.03 -11.33 2.78
N PRO A 178 16.25 -10.59 1.68
CA PRO A 178 17.22 -11.01 0.71
C PRO A 178 18.62 -11.10 1.35
N SER A 179 19.22 -12.28 1.29
CA SER A 179 20.60 -12.55 1.71
C SER A 179 21.59 -11.67 0.91
N ARG A 180 22.89 -11.70 1.25
CA ARG A 180 23.93 -10.78 0.72
C ARG A 180 23.87 -10.55 -0.80
N THR A 181 23.42 -11.56 -1.55
CA THR A 181 23.33 -11.58 -3.01
C THR A 181 21.99 -11.03 -3.56
N SER A 182 20.86 -11.24 -2.89
CA SER A 182 19.53 -10.91 -3.45
C SER A 182 18.99 -9.52 -3.10
N ALA A 183 19.68 -8.75 -2.24
CA ALA A 183 19.20 -7.42 -1.82
C ALA A 183 19.45 -6.35 -2.89
N SER A 184 20.44 -6.59 -3.75
CA SER A 184 20.62 -5.81 -4.99
C SER A 184 19.65 -6.26 -6.09
N ALA A 185 19.14 -7.48 -5.98
CA ALA A 185 18.42 -8.18 -7.05
C ALA A 185 16.94 -7.82 -7.13
N CYS A 186 16.34 -7.30 -6.05
CA CYS A 186 14.90 -7.12 -5.98
C CYS A 186 14.52 -5.68 -5.65
N ARG A 187 13.81 -5.03 -6.56
CA ARG A 187 13.33 -3.65 -6.42
C ARG A 187 11.81 -3.71 -6.24
N PRO A 188 11.27 -3.21 -5.10
CA PRO A 188 9.83 -3.03 -4.99
C PRO A 188 9.41 -1.86 -5.89
N GLU A 189 8.31 -2.05 -6.61
CA GLU A 189 7.47 -0.95 -7.05
C GLU A 189 6.42 -0.75 -5.96
N GLU A 190 6.47 0.41 -5.30
CA GLU A 190 5.44 0.82 -4.35
C GLU A 190 4.23 1.27 -5.16
N SER A 191 3.43 0.33 -5.63
CA SER A 191 2.10 0.65 -6.10
C SER A 191 1.34 1.22 -4.90
N ASP A 192 0.74 2.41 -5.08
CA ASP A 192 -0.04 3.17 -4.10
C ASP A 192 -0.57 2.33 -2.93
N THR A 193 -0.53 2.87 -1.70
CA THR A 193 -1.27 2.33 -0.54
C THR A 193 -2.77 2.44 -0.84
N LEU A 194 -3.25 1.60 -1.75
CA LEU A 194 -4.63 1.29 -1.97
C LEU A 194 -5.01 0.52 -0.73
N ALA A 195 -5.88 1.11 0.08
CA ALA A 195 -6.63 0.38 1.08
C ALA A 195 -7.15 -0.88 0.37
N VAL A 196 -6.50 -2.02 0.62
CA VAL A 196 -6.94 -3.28 0.05
C VAL A 196 -8.35 -3.44 0.61
N PRO A 197 -9.40 -3.44 -0.24
CA PRO A 197 -10.74 -3.55 0.28
C PRO A 197 -10.78 -4.84 1.08
N ALA A 198 -11.09 -4.73 2.38
CA ALA A 198 -11.38 -5.88 3.20
C ALA A 198 -12.36 -6.73 2.39
N ARG A 199 -12.00 -8.00 2.10
CA ARG A 199 -12.89 -8.91 1.40
C ARG A 199 -14.27 -8.76 2.02
N GLY A 200 -15.26 -8.38 1.21
CA GLY A 200 -16.65 -8.31 1.64
C GLY A 200 -17.05 -9.63 2.33
N PRO A 201 -18.03 -9.59 3.25
CA PRO A 201 -18.41 -10.75 4.04
C PRO A 201 -18.61 -11.95 3.12
N ARG A 202 -17.97 -13.08 3.45
CA ARG A 202 -18.13 -14.34 2.73
C ARG A 202 -19.62 -14.64 2.65
N GLY A 203 -20.20 -14.48 1.46
CA GLY A 203 -21.57 -14.92 1.19
C GLY A 203 -21.64 -16.41 1.52
N ARG A 204 -22.60 -16.78 2.37
CA ARG A 204 -22.97 -18.17 2.57
C ARG A 204 -23.30 -18.76 1.20
N LEU A 205 -22.67 -19.88 0.86
CA LEU A 205 -23.15 -20.73 -0.22
C LEU A 205 -24.56 -21.24 0.18
N PRO A 206 -25.57 -21.15 -0.70
CA PRO A 206 -26.86 -21.83 -0.51
C PRO A 206 -26.68 -23.32 -0.84
N SER A 207 -27.31 -24.30 -0.19
CA SER A 207 -28.18 -24.35 1.00
C SER A 207 -27.87 -25.68 1.71
#